data_AF-A0A0A0HJ13-F1
#
_entry.id   AF-A0A0A0HJ13-F1
#
_cell.length_a   1.000
_cell.length_b   1.000
_cell.length_c   1.000
_cell.angle_alpha   90.00
_cell.angle_beta   90.00
_cell.angle_gamma   90.00
#
_symmetry.space_group_name_H-M   'P 1'
#
loop_
_entity.id
_entity.type
_entity.pdbx_description
1 polymer ?
#
loop_
_entity_poly.entity_id
_entity_poly.type
_entity_poly.pdbx_seq_one_letter_code
_entity_poly.pdbx_strand_id
1 'polypeptide(L)'
;MLTGDALIIMSFEILARVADRDAARANALILALARRSGMPNGICAGQGWESEPTVDLEAYHRSKTGALFIAATEMGAIAAGHEPEPWYELGARIGAAFQVADDLRDALLDAETLGKPVGQDDLHGRPNAVSQLGVAGAVTRLKDILAGAISSIPSCPGEARLAKMVQMQAERIISVLPARMRA
;
A
#
# COMPACT_ATOMS: atom_id res chain seq x y z
N MET A 1 -24.36 3.02 4.47
CA MET A 1 -23.55 1.83 4.82
C MET A 1 -23.02 2.04 6.24
N LEU A 2 -23.46 1.28 7.24
CA LEU A 2 -22.98 1.42 8.63
C LEU A 2 -21.85 0.44 8.98
N THR A 3 -21.70 -0.63 8.22
CA THR A 3 -20.66 -1.66 8.46
C THR A 3 -19.25 -1.10 8.29
N GLY A 4 -19.02 -0.23 7.29
CA GLY A 4 -17.72 0.41 7.08
C GLY A 4 -17.32 1.29 8.26
N ASP A 5 -18.24 2.15 8.70
CA ASP A 5 -18.05 3.03 9.85
C ASP A 5 -17.75 2.22 11.12
N ALA A 6 -18.49 1.12 11.34
CA ALA A 6 -18.27 0.23 12.47
C ALA A 6 -16.87 -0.43 12.45
N LEU A 7 -16.38 -0.87 11.27
CA LEU A 7 -15.05 -1.46 11.15
C LEU A 7 -13.93 -0.43 11.39
N ILE A 8 -14.10 0.80 10.93
CA ILE A 8 -13.15 1.90 11.22
C ILE A 8 -13.12 2.16 12.72
N ILE A 9 -14.27 2.33 13.37
CA ILE A 9 -14.35 2.56 14.83
C ILE A 9 -13.72 1.39 15.61
N MET A 10 -14.02 0.16 15.21
CA MET A 10 -13.46 -1.05 15.83
C MET A 10 -11.92 -1.10 15.73
N SER A 11 -11.33 -0.62 14.63
CA SER A 11 -9.87 -0.57 14.49
C SER A 11 -9.21 0.31 15.56
N PHE A 12 -9.78 1.49 15.83
CA PHE A 12 -9.30 2.38 16.90
C PHE A 12 -9.57 1.80 18.29
N GLU A 13 -10.72 1.15 18.48
CA GLU A 13 -11.05 0.47 19.74
C GLU A 13 -10.02 -0.61 20.08
N ILE A 14 -9.63 -1.45 19.11
CA ILE A 14 -8.62 -2.50 19.30
C ILE A 14 -7.28 -1.90 19.75
N LEU A 15 -6.86 -0.79 19.15
CA LEU A 15 -5.61 -0.12 19.54
C LEU A 15 -5.73 0.55 20.93
N ALA A 16 -6.88 1.14 21.25
CA ALA A 16 -7.13 1.79 22.53
C ALA A 16 -7.09 0.79 23.70
N ARG A 17 -7.50 -0.47 23.50
CA ARG A 17 -7.40 -1.54 24.51
C ARG A 17 -5.95 -1.85 24.92
N VAL A 18 -4.95 -1.47 24.12
CA VAL A 18 -3.54 -1.60 24.51
C VAL A 18 -3.19 -0.66 25.67
N ALA A 19 -3.96 0.41 25.89
CA ALA A 19 -3.67 1.43 26.89
C ALA A 19 -3.67 0.91 28.33
N ASP A 20 -4.41 -0.17 28.61
CA ASP A 20 -4.39 -0.86 29.91
C ASP A 20 -2.99 -1.38 30.28
N ARG A 21 -2.17 -1.68 29.27
CA ARG A 21 -0.79 -2.18 29.44
C ARG A 21 0.25 -1.09 29.20
N ASP A 22 0.04 -0.28 28.16
CA ASP A 22 0.98 0.76 27.73
C ASP A 22 0.23 1.88 27.01
N ALA A 23 -0.18 2.89 27.78
CA ALA A 23 -0.93 4.04 27.27
C ALA A 23 -0.15 4.86 26.23
N ALA A 24 1.17 4.99 26.40
CA ALA A 24 2.01 5.74 25.45
C ALA A 24 2.06 5.03 24.09
N ARG A 25 2.24 3.71 24.08
CA ARG A 25 2.23 2.90 22.86
C ARG A 25 0.86 2.87 22.19
N ALA A 26 -0.22 2.74 22.97
CA ALA A 26 -1.58 2.81 22.44
C ALA A 26 -1.83 4.16 21.74
N ASN A 27 -1.45 5.26 22.37
CA ASN A 27 -1.56 6.60 21.78
C ASN A 27 -0.74 6.73 20.49
N ALA A 28 0.51 6.22 20.48
CA ALA A 28 1.35 6.25 19.29
C ALA A 28 0.75 5.45 18.12
N LEU A 29 0.22 4.25 18.39
CA LEU A 29 -0.45 3.41 17.38
C LEU A 29 -1.71 4.08 16.82
N ILE A 30 -2.56 4.64 17.69
CA ILE A 30 -3.77 5.37 17.31
C ILE A 30 -3.41 6.56 16.42
N LEU A 31 -2.40 7.33 16.81
CA LEU A 31 -1.98 8.52 16.06
C LEU A 31 -1.39 8.16 14.70
N ALA A 32 -0.60 7.09 14.62
CA ALA A 32 -0.06 6.58 13.36
C ALA A 32 -1.19 6.14 12.41
N LEU A 33 -2.16 5.35 12.90
CA LEU A 33 -3.32 4.95 12.10
C LEU A 33 -4.15 6.17 11.66
N ALA A 34 -4.49 7.07 12.59
CA ALA A 34 -5.30 8.26 12.30
C ALA A 34 -4.69 9.14 11.20
N ARG A 35 -3.37 9.40 11.26
CA ARG A 35 -2.65 10.20 10.26
C ARG A 35 -2.64 9.59 8.87
N ARG A 36 -2.65 8.26 8.79
CA ARG A 36 -2.64 7.50 7.53
C ARG A 36 -4.04 7.11 7.05
N SER A 37 -5.06 7.28 7.88
CA SER A 37 -6.46 7.10 7.50
C SER A 37 -7.13 8.41 7.07
N GLY A 38 -6.89 9.51 7.80
CA GLY A 38 -7.60 10.79 7.62
C GLY A 38 -6.95 11.78 6.64
N MET A 39 -7.38 13.04 6.70
CA MET A 39 -6.80 14.16 5.92
C MET A 39 -5.52 14.71 6.58
N PRO A 40 -4.58 15.30 5.81
CA PRO A 40 -4.59 15.48 4.35
C PRO A 40 -3.85 14.39 3.57
N ASN A 41 -3.19 13.43 4.24
CA ASN A 41 -2.25 12.50 3.61
C ASN A 41 -2.63 11.01 3.77
N GLY A 42 -3.84 10.71 4.26
CA GLY A 42 -4.31 9.36 4.47
C GLY A 42 -5.25 8.85 3.38
N ILE A 43 -5.72 7.60 3.53
CA ILE A 43 -6.58 6.95 2.54
C ILE A 43 -7.85 7.74 2.21
N CYS A 44 -8.47 8.38 3.21
CA CYS A 44 -9.63 9.25 2.99
C CYS A 44 -9.30 10.47 2.11
N ALA A 45 -8.07 11.00 2.20
CA ALA A 45 -7.64 12.10 1.32
C ALA A 45 -7.47 11.63 -0.12
N GLY A 46 -6.88 10.44 -0.31
CA GLY A 46 -6.78 9.81 -1.63
C GLY A 46 -8.15 9.58 -2.26
N GLN A 47 -9.14 9.14 -1.48
CA GLN A 47 -10.52 9.00 -1.93
C GLN A 47 -11.19 10.35 -2.23
N GLY A 48 -10.93 11.37 -1.42
CA GLY A 48 -11.45 12.73 -1.63
C GLY A 48 -11.03 13.30 -2.98
N TRP A 49 -9.77 13.10 -3.40
CA TRP A 49 -9.27 13.52 -4.70
C TRP A 49 -10.05 12.93 -5.89
N GLU A 50 -10.66 11.74 -5.77
CA GLU A 50 -11.48 11.17 -6.87
C GLU A 50 -12.74 11.98 -7.17
N SER A 51 -13.15 12.84 -6.23
CA SER A 51 -14.31 13.71 -6.36
C SER A 51 -13.94 15.11 -6.87
N GLU A 52 -12.65 15.41 -7.00
CA GLU A 52 -12.16 16.71 -7.45
C GLU A 52 -12.02 16.79 -8.98
N PRO A 53 -12.26 17.97 -9.60
CA PRO A 53 -12.16 18.14 -11.05
C PRO A 53 -10.74 17.94 -11.60
N THR A 54 -9.72 18.14 -10.76
CA THR A 54 -8.31 17.99 -11.10
C THR A 54 -7.62 17.21 -10.00
N VAL A 55 -6.99 16.09 -10.37
CA VAL A 55 -6.30 15.19 -9.44
C VAL A 55 -4.79 15.47 -9.50
N ASP A 56 -4.18 15.82 -8.37
CA ASP A 56 -2.72 15.69 -8.22
C ASP A 56 -2.40 14.20 -8.09
N LEU A 57 -1.87 13.63 -9.16
CA LEU A 57 -1.64 12.18 -9.29
C LEU A 57 -0.63 11.66 -8.28
N GLU A 58 0.41 12.44 -7.97
CA GLU A 58 1.42 12.04 -7.00
C GLU A 58 0.83 12.04 -5.59
N ALA A 59 0.09 13.11 -5.24
CA ALA A 59 -0.62 13.19 -3.96
C ALA A 59 -1.70 12.10 -3.83
N TYR A 60 -2.40 11.80 -4.93
CA TYR A 60 -3.42 10.77 -5.00
C TYR A 60 -2.84 9.36 -4.77
N HIS A 61 -1.80 8.95 -5.51
CA HIS A 61 -1.18 7.63 -5.34
C HIS A 61 -0.56 7.46 -3.95
N ARG A 62 0.11 8.50 -3.44
CA ARG A 62 0.70 8.50 -2.10
C ARG A 62 -0.36 8.32 -1.01
N SER A 63 -1.50 8.97 -1.16
CA SER A 63 -2.56 8.97 -0.14
C SER A 63 -3.49 7.76 -0.23
N LYS A 64 -3.84 7.29 -1.43
CA LYS A 64 -4.84 6.22 -1.61
C LYS A 64 -4.30 4.82 -1.32
N THR A 65 -3.16 4.47 -1.90
CA THR A 65 -2.65 3.09 -1.86
C THR A 65 -1.49 2.97 -0.87
N GLY A 66 -0.62 3.99 -0.77
CA GLY A 66 0.54 3.96 0.12
C GLY A 66 0.22 4.09 1.62
N ALA A 67 -0.79 4.88 1.97
CA ALA A 67 -0.97 5.33 3.35
C ALA A 67 -1.13 4.19 4.37
N LEU A 68 -1.94 3.16 4.07
CA LEU A 68 -2.14 2.05 5.00
C LEU A 68 -0.95 1.07 5.06
N PHE A 69 -0.14 0.94 4.02
CA PHE A 69 1.12 0.17 4.09
C PHE A 69 2.17 0.90 4.93
N ILE A 70 2.22 2.23 4.82
CA ILE A 70 3.03 3.06 5.70
C ILE A 70 2.56 2.90 7.16
N ALA A 71 1.24 2.99 7.40
CA ALA A 71 0.68 2.76 8.74
C ALA A 71 1.09 1.39 9.30
N ALA A 72 0.95 0.32 8.50
CA ALA A 72 1.27 -1.04 8.95
C ALA A 72 2.75 -1.21 9.35
N THR A 73 3.67 -0.61 8.58
CA THR A 73 5.12 -0.70 8.84
C THR A 73 5.54 0.17 10.03
N GLU A 74 5.06 1.42 10.11
CA GLU A 74 5.27 2.32 11.25
C GLU A 74 4.68 1.73 12.55
N MET A 75 3.45 1.20 12.50
CA MET A 75 2.77 0.60 13.65
C MET A 75 3.45 -0.70 14.11
N GLY A 76 4.02 -1.49 13.19
CA GLY A 76 4.83 -2.65 13.54
C GLY A 76 6.06 -2.27 14.38
N ALA A 77 6.73 -1.17 14.00
CA ALA A 77 7.87 -0.63 14.76
C ALA A 77 7.43 -0.12 16.14
N ILE A 78 6.35 0.67 16.20
CA ILE A 78 5.79 1.19 17.47
C ILE A 78 5.40 0.04 18.39
N ALA A 79 4.74 -1.00 17.87
CA ALA A 79 4.33 -2.18 18.64
C ALA A 79 5.55 -2.90 19.26
N ALA A 80 6.67 -2.93 18.53
CA ALA A 80 7.94 -3.51 18.98
C ALA A 80 8.78 -2.57 19.87
N GLY A 81 8.34 -1.32 20.10
CA GLY A 81 9.08 -0.34 20.91
C GLY A 81 10.21 0.37 20.16
N HIS A 82 10.11 0.47 18.84
CA HIS A 82 11.07 1.16 17.98
C HIS A 82 10.48 2.44 17.37
N GLU A 83 11.36 3.34 16.94
CA GLU A 83 10.97 4.54 16.20
C GLU A 83 10.29 4.18 14.87
N PRO A 84 9.15 4.82 14.53
CA PRO A 84 8.42 4.52 13.31
C PRO A 84 9.05 5.10 12.05
N GLU A 85 9.71 6.26 12.14
CA GLU A 85 10.16 7.04 10.97
C GLU A 85 11.04 6.23 9.98
N PRO A 86 12.01 5.40 10.43
CA PRO A 86 12.83 4.60 9.51
C PRO A 86 12.02 3.61 8.67
N TRP A 87 10.82 3.24 9.12
CA TRP A 87 9.95 2.25 8.47
C TRP A 87 9.05 2.84 7.39
N TYR A 88 8.97 4.16 7.28
CA TYR A 88 8.16 4.87 6.29
C TYR A 88 8.44 4.38 4.87
N GLU A 89 9.71 4.33 4.49
CA GLU A 89 10.14 4.04 3.12
C GLU A 89 9.75 2.62 2.68
N LEU A 90 9.83 1.66 3.61
CA LEU A 90 9.38 0.29 3.35
C LEU A 90 7.88 0.28 3.01
N GLY A 91 7.05 0.92 3.82
CA GLY A 91 5.60 0.99 3.58
C GLY A 91 5.26 1.72 2.29
N ALA A 92 5.92 2.85 2.02
CA ALA A 92 5.71 3.65 0.82
C ALA A 92 6.02 2.85 -0.46
N ARG A 93 7.14 2.11 -0.47
CA ARG A 93 7.54 1.28 -1.61
C ARG A 93 6.63 0.07 -1.79
N ILE A 94 6.20 -0.58 -0.71
CA ILE A 94 5.22 -1.68 -0.81
C ILE A 94 3.91 -1.16 -1.42
N GLY A 95 3.42 0.00 -0.97
CA GLY A 95 2.21 0.59 -1.54
C GLY A 95 2.34 0.96 -3.02
N ALA A 96 3.48 1.53 -3.42
CA ALA A 96 3.76 1.81 -4.82
C ALA A 96 3.82 0.54 -5.69
N ALA A 97 4.47 -0.52 -5.18
CA ALA A 97 4.51 -1.82 -5.86
C ALA A 97 3.11 -2.43 -6.02
N PHE A 98 2.27 -2.31 -4.99
CA PHE A 98 0.89 -2.80 -5.04
C PHE A 98 0.09 -2.10 -6.13
N GLN A 99 0.23 -0.78 -6.29
CA GLN A 99 -0.44 -0.03 -7.35
C GLN A 99 0.00 -0.49 -8.75
N VAL A 100 1.31 -0.56 -9.01
CA VAL A 100 1.83 -0.98 -10.33
C VAL A 100 1.38 -2.41 -10.66
N ALA A 101 1.27 -3.27 -9.65
CA ALA A 101 0.76 -4.61 -9.86
C ALA A 101 -0.74 -4.67 -10.14
N ASP A 102 -1.55 -3.80 -9.52
CA ASP A 102 -2.97 -3.67 -9.81
C ASP A 102 -3.17 -3.19 -11.26
N ASP A 103 -2.44 -2.15 -11.67
CA ASP A 103 -2.42 -1.64 -13.05
C ASP A 103 -2.06 -2.73 -14.07
N LEU A 104 -1.05 -3.57 -13.75
CA LEU A 104 -0.65 -4.72 -14.57
C LEU A 104 -1.75 -5.80 -14.64
N ARG A 105 -2.43 -6.07 -13.53
CA ARG A 105 -3.54 -7.04 -13.48
C ARG A 105 -4.70 -6.57 -14.35
N ASP A 106 -5.07 -5.31 -14.23
CA ASP A 106 -6.17 -4.71 -14.99
C ASP A 106 -5.90 -4.67 -16.50
N ALA A 107 -4.64 -4.59 -16.91
CA ALA A 107 -4.24 -4.61 -18.32
C ALA A 107 -4.08 -6.02 -18.91
N LEU A 108 -3.75 -7.04 -18.10
CA LEU A 108 -3.35 -8.37 -18.59
C LEU A 108 -4.39 -9.46 -18.39
N LEU A 109 -5.29 -9.31 -17.41
CA LEU A 109 -6.33 -10.28 -17.14
C LEU A 109 -7.60 -9.91 -17.92
N ASP A 110 -8.37 -10.91 -18.33
CA ASP A 110 -9.70 -10.69 -18.90
C ASP A 110 -10.74 -10.36 -17.81
N ALA A 111 -11.89 -9.81 -18.21
CA ALA A 111 -12.97 -9.45 -17.28
C ALA A 111 -13.48 -10.65 -16.47
N GLU A 112 -13.42 -11.86 -17.04
CA GLU A 112 -13.81 -13.11 -16.37
C GLU A 112 -12.88 -13.44 -15.20
N THR A 113 -11.57 -13.19 -15.33
CA THR A 113 -10.59 -13.46 -14.27
C THR A 113 -10.53 -12.35 -13.21
N LEU A 114 -10.84 -11.09 -13.57
CA LEU A 114 -10.85 -9.95 -12.63
C LEU A 114 -12.14 -9.83 -11.83
N GLY A 115 -13.26 -10.42 -12.30
CA GLY A 115 -14.57 -10.23 -11.68
C GLY A 115 -15.11 -8.80 -11.78
N LYS A 116 -14.51 -7.97 -12.65
CA LYS A 116 -14.85 -6.57 -12.95
C LYS A 116 -14.56 -6.29 -14.44
N PRO A 117 -15.18 -5.26 -15.06
CA PRO A 117 -14.92 -4.92 -16.46
C PRO A 117 -13.45 -4.54 -16.67
N VAL A 118 -12.81 -5.08 -17.71
CA VAL A 118 -11.44 -4.68 -18.13
C VAL A 118 -11.42 -3.29 -18.75
N GLY A 119 -10.28 -2.59 -18.63
CA GLY A 119 -10.07 -1.28 -19.25
C GLY A 119 -10.81 -0.11 -18.58
N GLN A 120 -11.27 -0.27 -17.32
CA GLN A 120 -11.92 0.83 -16.60
C GLN A 120 -11.00 2.02 -16.37
N ASP A 121 -9.69 1.82 -16.24
CA ASP A 121 -8.76 2.93 -16.02
C ASP A 121 -8.55 3.78 -17.28
N ASP A 122 -8.44 3.15 -18.46
CA ASP A 122 -8.41 3.85 -19.75
C ASP A 122 -9.74 4.60 -20.00
N LEU A 123 -10.88 4.05 -19.55
CA LEU A 123 -12.20 4.68 -19.67
C LEU A 123 -12.38 5.90 -18.75
N HIS A 124 -11.67 5.96 -17.62
CA HIS A 124 -11.77 7.07 -16.66
C HIS A 124 -10.59 8.05 -16.74
N GLY A 125 -9.69 7.91 -17.72
CA GLY A 125 -8.51 8.78 -17.85
C GLY A 125 -7.58 8.72 -16.64
N ARG A 126 -7.57 7.60 -15.92
CA ARG A 126 -6.74 7.41 -14.73
C ARG A 126 -5.30 7.09 -15.17
N PRO A 127 -4.27 7.65 -14.53
CA PRO A 127 -2.90 7.30 -14.86
C PRO A 127 -2.66 5.86 -14.46
N ASN A 128 -2.12 5.11 -15.42
CA ASN A 128 -1.85 3.70 -15.29
C ASN A 128 -0.41 3.44 -15.75
N ALA A 129 0.36 2.70 -14.96
CA ALA A 129 1.76 2.41 -15.25
C ALA A 129 1.94 1.66 -16.58
N VAL A 130 0.98 0.81 -16.97
CA VAL A 130 1.00 0.10 -18.25
C VAL A 130 0.75 1.05 -19.42
N SER A 131 -0.19 1.98 -19.30
CA SER A 131 -0.47 2.97 -20.35
C SER A 131 0.73 3.92 -20.58
N GLN A 132 1.54 4.18 -19.54
CA GLN A 132 2.73 5.05 -19.63
C GLN A 132 4.00 4.33 -20.08
N LEU A 133 4.27 3.12 -19.55
CA LEU A 133 5.55 2.43 -19.72
C LEU A 133 5.46 1.18 -20.61
N GLY A 134 4.25 0.80 -21.01
CA GLY A 134 3.97 -0.53 -21.56
C GLY A 134 4.11 -1.63 -20.50
N VAL A 135 3.63 -2.84 -20.83
CA VAL A 135 3.63 -3.96 -19.87
C VAL A 135 5.06 -4.33 -19.42
N ALA A 136 6.01 -4.42 -20.36
CA ALA A 136 7.39 -4.77 -20.04
C ALA A 136 8.07 -3.70 -19.15
N GLY A 137 7.79 -2.42 -19.41
CA GLY A 137 8.29 -1.31 -18.59
C GLY A 137 7.66 -1.31 -17.19
N ALA A 138 6.36 -1.56 -17.07
CA ALA A 138 5.67 -1.68 -15.79
C ALA A 138 6.18 -2.87 -14.95
N VAL A 139 6.47 -4.02 -15.57
CA VAL A 139 7.10 -5.17 -14.89
C VAL A 139 8.50 -4.83 -14.37
N THR A 140 9.31 -4.14 -15.18
CA THR A 140 10.65 -3.70 -14.77
C THR A 140 10.55 -2.72 -13.59
N ARG A 141 9.65 -1.74 -13.70
CA ARG A 141 9.38 -0.77 -12.63
C ARG A 141 8.96 -1.45 -11.33
N LEU A 142 8.10 -2.46 -11.41
CA LEU A 142 7.68 -3.25 -10.24
C LEU A 142 8.87 -3.95 -9.59
N LYS A 143 9.72 -4.64 -10.37
CA LYS A 143 10.94 -5.31 -9.88
C LYS A 143 11.86 -4.30 -9.16
N ASP A 144 12.05 -3.11 -9.73
CA ASP A 144 12.90 -2.06 -9.14
C ASP A 144 12.34 -1.52 -7.82
N ILE A 145 11.03 -1.26 -7.74
CA ILE A 145 10.39 -0.80 -6.50
C ILE A 145 10.58 -1.82 -5.39
N LEU A 146 10.36 -3.10 -5.69
CA LEU A 146 10.48 -4.20 -4.73
C LEU A 146 11.91 -4.40 -4.24
N ALA A 147 12.90 -4.33 -5.12
CA ALA A 147 14.31 -4.35 -4.73
C ALA A 147 14.65 -3.17 -3.78
N GLY A 148 14.12 -1.98 -4.08
CA GLY A 148 14.22 -0.83 -3.20
C GLY A 148 13.53 -1.02 -1.86
N ALA A 149 12.36 -1.69 -1.82
CA ALA A 149 11.62 -1.97 -0.59
C ALA A 149 12.41 -2.88 0.36
N ILE A 150 13.04 -3.93 -0.19
CA ILE A 150 13.89 -4.82 0.60
C ILE A 150 15.11 -4.06 1.14
N SER A 151 15.70 -3.20 0.30
CA SER A 151 16.87 -2.38 0.67
C SER A 151 16.54 -1.30 1.69
N SER A 152 15.27 -0.90 1.82
CA SER A 152 14.81 0.11 2.78
C SER A 152 14.40 -0.48 4.14
N ILE A 153 14.54 -1.79 4.35
CA ILE A 153 14.26 -2.41 5.65
C ILE A 153 15.31 -1.90 6.66
N PRO A 154 14.90 -1.25 7.77
CA PRO A 154 15.84 -0.83 8.79
C PRO A 154 16.51 -2.03 9.47
N SER A 155 17.76 -1.87 9.88
CA SER A 155 18.47 -2.92 10.63
C SER A 155 17.72 -3.29 11.91
N CYS A 156 17.30 -4.54 12.01
CA CYS A 156 16.51 -5.05 13.13
C CYS A 156 16.66 -6.56 13.31
N PRO A 157 16.36 -7.10 14.51
CA PRO A 157 16.27 -8.54 14.69
C PRO A 157 15.22 -9.16 13.75
N GLY A 158 15.67 -10.09 12.90
CA GLY A 158 14.79 -10.75 11.94
C GLY A 158 14.64 -10.03 10.60
N GLU A 159 15.50 -9.05 10.28
CA GLU A 159 15.57 -8.38 8.97
C GLU A 159 15.52 -9.37 7.80
N ALA A 160 16.36 -10.41 7.80
CA ALA A 160 16.38 -11.42 6.75
C ALA A 160 15.04 -12.17 6.59
N ARG A 161 14.33 -12.42 7.70
CA ARG A 161 13.01 -13.05 7.68
C ARG A 161 11.97 -12.11 7.08
N LEU A 162 12.03 -10.82 7.43
CA LEU A 162 11.16 -9.80 6.87
C LEU A 162 11.41 -9.62 5.37
N ALA A 163 12.67 -9.50 4.95
CA ALA A 163 13.05 -9.42 3.54
C ALA A 163 12.50 -10.61 2.73
N LYS A 164 12.65 -11.83 3.26
CA LYS A 164 12.06 -13.03 2.64
C LYS A 164 10.54 -12.97 2.57
N MET A 165 9.87 -12.45 3.60
CA MET A 165 8.42 -12.29 3.59
C MET A 165 7.97 -11.28 2.52
N VAL A 166 8.66 -10.15 2.37
CA VAL A 166 8.39 -9.16 1.32
C VAL A 166 8.60 -9.78 -0.07
N GLN A 167 9.70 -10.51 -0.27
CA GLN A 167 9.97 -11.24 -1.52
C GLN A 167 8.86 -12.25 -1.86
N MET A 168 8.42 -13.07 -0.89
CA MET A 168 7.35 -14.04 -1.13
C MET A 168 6.02 -13.36 -1.49
N GLN A 169 5.67 -12.24 -0.85
CA GLN A 169 4.45 -11.51 -1.22
C GLN A 169 4.57 -10.85 -2.59
N ALA A 170 5.74 -10.30 -2.91
CA ALA A 170 6.05 -9.75 -4.23
C ALA A 170 5.93 -10.81 -5.34
N GLU A 171 6.48 -12.00 -5.12
CA GLU A 171 6.35 -13.12 -6.05
C GLU A 171 4.89 -13.54 -6.25
N ARG A 172 4.08 -13.56 -5.19
CA ARG A 172 2.63 -13.84 -5.31
C ARG A 172 1.93 -12.79 -6.17
N ILE A 173 2.26 -11.52 -5.98
CA ILE A 173 1.74 -10.41 -6.77
C ILE A 173 2.14 -10.57 -8.26
N ILE A 174 3.40 -10.92 -8.53
CA ILE A 174 3.94 -11.15 -9.89
C ILE A 174 3.42 -12.46 -10.51
N SER A 175 3.11 -13.48 -9.72
CA SER A 175 2.68 -14.80 -10.19
C SER A 175 1.32 -14.80 -10.89
N VAL A 176 0.58 -13.70 -10.79
CA VAL A 176 -0.65 -13.46 -11.54
C VAL A 176 -0.34 -13.13 -13.01
N LEU A 177 0.90 -12.77 -13.34
CA LEU A 177 1.35 -12.49 -14.70
C LEU A 177 1.59 -13.79 -15.50
N PRO A 178 1.27 -13.82 -16.81
CA PRO A 178 1.54 -14.97 -17.68
C PRO A 178 3.01 -15.39 -17.64
N ALA A 179 3.29 -16.71 -17.63
CA ALA A 179 4.64 -17.26 -17.45
C ALA A 179 5.70 -16.66 -18.40
N ARG A 180 5.30 -16.27 -19.62
CA ARG A 180 6.15 -15.62 -20.63
C ARG A 180 6.72 -14.25 -20.24
N MET A 181 6.16 -13.61 -19.20
CA MET A 181 6.54 -12.25 -18.76
C MET A 181 7.29 -12.25 -17.42
N ARG A 182 7.58 -13.44 -16.87
CA ARG A 182 8.27 -13.61 -15.58
C ARG A 182 9.81 -13.59 -15.69
N ALA A 183 10.34 -13.68 -16.91
CA ALA A 183 11.77 -13.67 -17.19
C ALA A 183 12.42 -12.31 -16.89
#